data_AF-W1X0M3-F1
#
_entry.id   AF-W1X0M3-F1
#
_cell.length_a   1.000
_cell.length_b   1.000
_cell.length_c   1.000
_cell.angle_alpha   90.00
_cell.angle_beta   90.00
_cell.angle_gamma   90.00
#
_symmetry.space_group_name_H-M   'P 1'
#
loop_
_entity.id
_entity.type
_entity.pdbx_description
1 polymer ?
#
loop_
_entity_poly.entity_id
_entity_poly.type
_entity_poly.pdbx_seq_one_letter_code
_entity_poly.pdbx_strand_id
1 'polypeptide(L)'
;MLKSPLFWKMTTLFGAVLLLLIPIMLIRQVIVERADYRSDVEDAIRQSTSGPQKLVGPLIAIPVTELYTVQEEDKTVERKRSFIHFWLPESLMVDGNQNVEERKIGIYTGQVWHSDLTLKADFDVSRLSELNAPNITLGKPFIVISVGDARGIGVVKAPEVNGTALTIEPGTGLEQGGQGVHIPLPEGDWRKQNLKLNMALNL
;
A
#
# COMPACT_ATOMS: atom_id res chain seq x y z
N MET A 1 65.81 29.64 -18.80
CA MET A 1 65.20 30.90 -18.31
C MET A 1 64.04 31.26 -19.23
N LEU A 2 62.80 30.94 -18.85
CA LEU A 2 61.60 31.21 -19.67
C LEU A 2 61.28 32.72 -19.65
N LYS A 3 61.98 33.51 -20.47
CA LYS A 3 61.70 34.95 -20.68
C LYS A 3 60.74 35.16 -21.86
N SER A 4 59.64 34.41 -21.90
CA SER A 4 58.58 34.69 -22.87
C SER A 4 57.43 35.42 -22.16
N PRO A 5 57.11 36.67 -22.51
CA PRO A 5 55.98 37.39 -21.93
C PRO A 5 54.63 36.66 -22.16
N LEU A 6 54.54 35.79 -23.18
CA LEU A 6 53.40 34.90 -23.41
C LEU A 6 53.26 33.83 -22.31
N PHE A 7 54.37 33.30 -21.78
CA PHE A 7 54.35 32.29 -20.73
C PHE A 7 53.75 32.85 -19.43
N TRP A 8 54.13 34.06 -19.05
CA TRP A 8 53.55 34.74 -17.88
C TRP A 8 52.07 35.04 -18.07
N LYS A 9 51.66 35.54 -19.24
CA LYS A 9 50.23 35.76 -19.55
C LYS A 9 49.42 34.47 -19.43
N MET A 10 49.92 33.35 -19.96
CA MET A 10 49.24 32.06 -19.86
C MET A 10 49.19 31.52 -18.43
N THR A 11 50.28 31.66 -17.67
CA THR A 11 50.32 31.21 -16.26
C THR A 11 49.36 32.02 -15.40
N THR A 12 49.31 33.34 -15.56
CA THR A 12 48.36 34.20 -14.83
C THR A 12 46.92 33.90 -15.22
N LEU A 13 46.64 33.69 -16.51
CA LEU A 13 45.30 33.31 -16.97
C LEU A 13 44.87 31.97 -16.39
N PHE A 14 45.74 30.96 -16.44
CA PHE A 14 45.47 29.64 -15.88
C PHE A 14 45.25 29.70 -14.36
N GLY A 15 46.08 30.46 -13.64
CA GLY A 15 45.91 30.69 -12.20
C GLY A 15 44.59 31.39 -11.86
N ALA A 16 44.18 32.38 -12.65
CA ALA A 16 42.90 33.06 -12.48
C ALA A 16 41.71 32.11 -12.73
N VAL A 17 41.79 31.25 -13.76
CA VAL A 17 40.78 30.22 -14.03
C VAL A 17 40.67 29.26 -12.84
N LEU A 18 41.79 28.75 -12.33
CA LEU A 18 41.80 27.87 -11.15
C LEU A 18 41.21 28.55 -9.91
N LEU A 19 41.53 29.83 -9.68
CA LEU A 19 41.00 30.58 -8.54
C LEU A 19 39.48 30.74 -8.67
N LEU A 20 38.97 31.00 -9.87
CA LEU A 20 37.53 31.08 -10.14
C LEU A 20 36.80 29.73 -10.05
N LEU A 21 37.49 28.59 -10.15
CA LEU A 21 36.86 27.29 -9.92
C LEU A 21 36.44 27.08 -8.47
N ILE A 22 37.13 27.69 -7.49
CA ILE A 22 36.80 27.57 -6.07
C ILE A 22 35.38 28.07 -5.76
N PRO A 23 34.99 29.33 -6.07
CA PRO A 23 33.63 29.81 -5.81
C PRO A 23 32.58 29.05 -6.62
N ILE A 24 32.90 28.61 -7.85
CA ILE A 24 31.98 27.79 -8.66
C ILE A 24 31.70 26.45 -7.96
N MET A 25 32.73 25.81 -7.39
CA MET A 25 32.59 24.54 -6.66
C MET A 25 31.74 24.72 -5.39
N LEU A 26 31.94 25.80 -4.65
CA LEU A 26 31.15 26.13 -3.46
C LEU A 26 29.67 26.35 -3.80
N ILE A 27 29.37 27.12 -4.85
CA ILE A 27 27.99 27.33 -5.30
C ILE A 27 27.35 26.01 -5.74
N ARG A 28 28.10 25.17 -6.47
CA ARG A 28 27.61 23.85 -6.88
C ARG A 28 27.29 22.96 -5.67
N GLN A 29 28.12 22.96 -4.63
CA GLN A 29 27.85 22.22 -3.40
C GLN A 29 26.57 22.69 -2.73
N VAL A 30 26.38 24.00 -2.56
CA VAL A 30 25.15 24.56 -1.96
C VAL A 30 23.91 24.20 -2.79
N ILE A 31 24.00 24.21 -4.12
CA ILE A 31 22.87 23.81 -4.99
C ILE A 31 22.54 22.32 -4.81
N VAL A 32 23.55 21.45 -4.76
CA VAL A 32 23.35 20.01 -4.54
C VAL A 32 22.75 19.76 -3.16
N GLU A 33 23.29 20.36 -2.11
CA GLU A 33 22.73 20.28 -0.75
C GLU A 33 21.27 20.72 -0.71
N ARG A 34 20.89 21.77 -1.45
CA ARG A 34 19.49 22.24 -1.52
C ARG A 34 18.56 21.28 -2.25
N ALA A 35 19.06 20.58 -3.27
CA ALA A 35 18.31 19.56 -3.99
C ALA A 35 18.11 18.31 -3.12
N ASP A 36 19.17 17.84 -2.48
CA ASP A 36 19.14 16.67 -1.60
C ASP A 36 18.24 16.94 -0.37
N TYR A 37 18.39 18.13 0.24
CA TYR A 37 17.58 18.52 1.39
C TYR A 37 16.08 18.61 1.08
N ARG A 38 15.68 18.88 -0.19
CA ARG A 38 14.27 18.82 -0.57
C ARG A 38 13.74 17.38 -0.53
N SER A 39 14.53 16.41 -0.97
CA SER A 39 14.18 14.99 -0.87
C SER A 39 14.08 14.56 0.60
N ASP A 40 15.03 14.99 1.43
CA ASP A 40 15.02 14.70 2.86
C ASP A 40 13.78 15.28 3.56
N VAL A 41 13.36 16.49 3.16
CA VAL A 41 12.12 17.10 3.66
C VAL A 41 10.89 16.28 3.24
N GLU A 42 10.82 15.83 1.99
CA GLU A 42 9.72 14.99 1.52
C GLU A 42 9.65 13.68 2.32
N ASP A 43 10.80 13.03 2.52
CA ASP A 43 10.90 11.80 3.31
C ASP A 43 10.58 12.05 4.78
N ALA A 44 11.00 13.18 5.36
CA ALA A 44 10.63 13.57 6.72
C ALA A 44 9.11 13.77 6.87
N ILE A 45 8.46 14.41 5.89
CA ILE A 45 6.99 14.53 5.87
C ILE A 45 6.36 13.14 5.81
N ARG A 46 6.78 12.27 4.89
CA ARG A 46 6.29 10.88 4.73
C ARG A 46 6.51 10.02 5.98
N GLN A 47 7.60 10.24 6.70
CA GLN A 47 7.88 9.54 7.96
C GLN A 47 6.99 10.05 9.11
N SER A 48 6.63 11.34 9.10
CA SER A 48 5.78 11.97 10.11
C SER A 48 4.27 11.71 9.92
N THR A 49 3.84 11.40 8.70
CA THR A 49 2.45 11.08 8.35
C THR A 49 2.36 9.66 7.79
N SER A 50 2.35 9.52 6.47
CA SER A 50 2.39 8.24 5.77
C SER A 50 3.06 8.38 4.40
N GLY A 51 3.52 7.26 3.86
CA GLY A 51 3.90 7.17 2.46
C GLY A 51 2.72 7.24 1.48
N PRO A 52 2.98 7.05 0.18
CA PRO A 52 1.95 6.96 -0.85
C PRO A 52 0.92 5.88 -0.54
N GLN A 53 -0.35 6.24 -0.59
CA GLN A 53 -1.45 5.32 -0.32
C GLN A 53 -1.94 4.67 -1.62
N LYS A 54 -2.10 3.34 -1.57
CA LYS A 54 -2.79 2.56 -2.59
C LYS A 54 -3.78 1.65 -1.89
N LEU A 55 -5.07 1.93 -2.06
CA LEU A 55 -6.14 1.10 -1.52
C LEU A 55 -6.42 -0.08 -2.47
N VAL A 56 -6.44 -1.30 -1.93
CA VAL A 56 -6.82 -2.52 -2.65
C VAL A 56 -7.88 -3.27 -1.86
N GLY A 57 -9.00 -3.56 -2.52
CA GLY A 57 -10.17 -4.20 -1.92
C GLY A 57 -11.40 -3.28 -1.95
N PRO A 58 -12.47 -3.64 -1.23
CA PRO A 58 -12.59 -4.79 -0.33
C PRO A 58 -12.68 -6.13 -1.06
N LEU A 59 -12.02 -7.16 -0.54
CA LEU A 59 -12.09 -8.55 -1.02
C LEU A 59 -12.45 -9.47 0.14
N ILE A 60 -13.20 -10.56 -0.08
CA ILE A 60 -13.37 -11.60 0.93
C ILE A 60 -12.35 -12.71 0.67
N ALA A 61 -11.43 -12.91 1.60
CA ALA A 61 -10.47 -14.01 1.57
C ALA A 61 -11.07 -15.22 2.28
N ILE A 62 -11.11 -16.36 1.56
CA ILE A 62 -11.64 -17.62 2.07
C ILE A 62 -10.50 -18.63 2.07
N PRO A 63 -10.02 -19.07 3.25
CA PRO A 63 -9.09 -20.18 3.32
C PRO A 63 -9.75 -21.46 2.80
N VAL A 64 -9.13 -22.12 1.83
CA VAL A 64 -9.62 -23.35 1.19
C VAL A 64 -8.62 -24.45 1.44
N THR A 65 -9.09 -25.59 1.93
CA THR A 65 -8.36 -26.84 1.99
C THR A 65 -9.02 -27.82 1.02
N GLU A 66 -8.28 -28.28 0.02
CA GLU A 66 -8.73 -29.28 -0.94
C GLU A 66 -8.00 -30.61 -0.70
N LEU A 67 -8.77 -31.69 -0.63
CA LEU A 67 -8.26 -33.05 -0.70
C LEU A 67 -8.30 -33.52 -2.15
N TYR A 68 -7.17 -33.99 -2.65
CA TYR A 68 -7.06 -34.54 -3.99
C TYR A 68 -6.24 -35.82 -3.99
N THR A 69 -6.56 -36.67 -4.95
CA THR A 69 -6.01 -38.02 -5.04
C THR A 69 -4.97 -38.08 -6.13
N VAL A 70 -3.78 -38.58 -5.81
CA VAL A 70 -2.68 -38.79 -6.77
C VAL A 70 -2.42 -40.29 -6.86
N GLN A 71 -2.23 -40.80 -8.09
CA GLN A 71 -1.68 -42.14 -8.29
C GLN A 71 -0.15 -42.07 -8.26
N GLU A 72 0.45 -42.67 -7.24
CA GLU A 72 1.89 -42.89 -7.13
C GLU A 72 2.13 -44.40 -7.06
N GLU A 73 2.91 -44.96 -7.99
CA GLU A 73 3.44 -46.35 -7.94
C GLU A 73 2.39 -47.41 -7.51
N ASP A 74 1.28 -47.52 -8.25
CA ASP A 74 0.15 -48.44 -8.01
C ASP A 74 -0.64 -48.22 -6.70
N LYS A 75 -0.44 -47.09 -6.01
CA LYS A 75 -1.24 -46.71 -4.83
C LYS A 75 -1.92 -45.36 -5.01
N THR A 76 -3.18 -45.34 -4.58
CA THR A 76 -3.99 -44.14 -4.49
C THR A 76 -3.65 -43.42 -3.19
N VAL A 77 -2.98 -42.26 -3.28
CA VAL A 77 -2.56 -41.47 -2.11
C VAL A 77 -3.37 -40.18 -2.05
N GLU A 78 -3.98 -39.91 -0.89
CA GLU A 78 -4.63 -38.62 -0.63
C GLU A 78 -3.59 -37.56 -0.24
N ARG A 79 -3.66 -36.40 -0.88
CA ARG A 79 -2.85 -35.22 -0.59
C ARG A 79 -3.77 -34.04 -0.27
N LYS A 80 -3.24 -33.12 0.54
CA LYS A 80 -3.93 -31.88 0.93
C LYS A 80 -3.22 -30.69 0.33
N ARG A 81 -3.99 -29.80 -0.30
CA ARG A 81 -3.52 -28.46 -0.72
C ARG A 81 -4.33 -27.39 0.00
N SER A 82 -3.64 -26.36 0.47
CA SER A 82 -4.28 -25.19 1.08
C SER A 82 -3.99 -23.94 0.25
N PHE A 83 -5.00 -23.10 0.03
CA PHE A 83 -4.86 -21.84 -0.69
C PHE A 83 -5.95 -20.84 -0.25
N ILE A 84 -5.79 -19.56 -0.59
CA ILE A 84 -6.82 -18.54 -0.38
C ILE A 84 -7.60 -18.36 -1.68
N HIS A 85 -8.93 -18.50 -1.60
CA HIS A 85 -9.83 -18.08 -2.67
C HIS A 85 -10.33 -16.66 -2.37
N PHE A 86 -10.17 -15.75 -3.33
CA PHE A 86 -10.66 -14.38 -3.20
C PHE A 86 -12.04 -14.26 -3.86
N TRP A 87 -13.05 -13.94 -3.05
CA TRP A 87 -14.37 -13.59 -3.53
C TRP A 87 -14.43 -12.07 -3.74
N LEU A 88 -14.49 -11.68 -5.01
CA LEU A 88 -14.52 -10.28 -5.44
C LEU A 88 -15.95 -9.73 -5.37
N PRO A 89 -16.12 -8.43 -5.08
CA PRO A 89 -17.43 -7.80 -5.14
C PRO A 89 -17.91 -7.70 -6.60
N GLU A 90 -19.20 -7.87 -6.82
CA GLU A 90 -19.84 -7.64 -8.11
C GLU A 90 -20.01 -6.14 -8.38
N SER A 91 -20.30 -5.38 -7.32
CA SER A 91 -20.40 -3.93 -7.37
C SER A 91 -19.50 -3.34 -6.28
N LEU A 92 -18.78 -2.26 -6.64
CA LEU A 92 -17.99 -1.48 -5.69
C LEU A 92 -18.23 0.01 -5.96
N MET A 93 -18.83 0.70 -5.00
CA MET A 93 -18.94 2.15 -4.98
C MET A 93 -17.93 2.71 -3.98
N VAL A 94 -17.08 3.61 -4.47
CA VAL A 94 -16.09 4.34 -3.67
C VAL A 94 -16.46 5.81 -3.75
N ASP A 95 -16.82 6.38 -2.62
CA ASP A 95 -17.00 7.83 -2.46
C ASP A 95 -15.84 8.36 -1.64
N GLY A 96 -15.20 9.43 -2.09
CA GLY A 96 -13.99 9.95 -1.48
C GLY A 96 -13.99 11.47 -1.44
N ASN A 97 -13.84 12.04 -0.25
CA ASN A 97 -13.58 13.45 -0.07
C ASN A 97 -12.12 13.66 0.30
N GLN A 98 -11.39 14.39 -0.55
CA GLN A 98 -9.97 14.60 -0.40
C GLN A 98 -9.67 16.04 0.05
N ASN A 99 -8.94 16.16 1.13
CA ASN A 99 -8.45 17.43 1.67
C ASN A 99 -6.92 17.46 1.61
N VAL A 100 -6.36 18.63 1.30
CA VAL A 100 -4.92 18.84 1.21
C VAL A 100 -4.49 19.85 2.25
N GLU A 101 -3.58 19.45 3.13
CA GLU A 101 -2.96 20.32 4.12
C GLU A 101 -1.52 20.64 3.72
N GLU A 102 -1.15 21.92 3.80
CA GLU A 102 0.25 22.32 3.64
C GLU A 102 1.04 22.03 4.91
N ARG A 103 2.09 21.22 4.79
CA ARG A 103 3.03 20.91 5.87
C ARG A 103 4.36 21.60 5.64
N LYS A 104 4.79 22.44 6.60
CA LYS A 104 6.06 23.17 6.53
C LYS A 104 7.16 22.46 7.32
N ILE A 105 8.32 22.31 6.69
CA ILE A 105 9.57 21.90 7.35
C ILE A 105 10.65 22.91 6.95
N GLY A 106 11.09 23.72 7.90
CA GLY A 106 12.03 24.82 7.65
C GLY A 106 11.45 25.84 6.66
N ILE A 107 12.15 26.05 5.54
CA ILE A 107 11.70 26.94 4.45
C ILE A 107 10.90 26.21 3.37
N TYR A 108 10.75 24.90 3.48
CA TYR A 108 10.10 24.06 2.48
C TYR A 108 8.66 23.76 2.91
N THR A 109 7.79 23.63 1.92
CA THR A 109 6.38 23.26 2.11
C THR A 109 6.09 22.03 1.26
N GLY A 110 5.49 21.01 1.88
CA GLY A 110 4.94 19.84 1.20
C GLY A 110 3.43 19.77 1.39
N GLN A 111 2.78 18.89 0.65
CA GLN A 111 1.34 18.66 0.73
C GLN A 111 1.09 17.31 1.40
N VAL A 112 0.26 17.30 2.44
CA VAL A 112 -0.25 16.10 3.08
C VAL A 112 -1.69 15.92 2.62
N TRP A 113 -2.00 14.72 2.15
CA TRP A 113 -3.30 14.38 1.60
C TRP A 113 -4.07 13.58 2.62
N HIS A 114 -5.27 14.01 2.93
CA HIS A 114 -6.23 13.31 3.80
C HIS A 114 -7.45 12.96 2.98
N SER A 115 -7.86 11.69 2.97
CA SER A 115 -8.98 11.20 2.17
C SER A 115 -9.98 10.47 3.07
N ASP A 116 -11.16 11.05 3.21
CA ASP A 116 -12.30 10.36 3.82
C ASP A 116 -12.96 9.49 2.76
N LEU A 117 -12.87 8.17 2.93
CA LEU A 117 -13.37 7.19 1.97
C LEU A 117 -14.57 6.45 2.55
N THR A 118 -15.63 6.33 1.75
CA THR A 118 -16.77 5.44 2.00
C THR A 118 -16.80 4.37 0.91
N LEU A 119 -16.77 3.11 1.34
CA LEU A 119 -16.77 1.93 0.50
C LEU A 119 -18.09 1.19 0.69
N LYS A 120 -18.80 0.96 -0.42
CA LYS A 120 -19.98 0.09 -0.45
C LYS A 120 -19.74 -1.01 -1.47
N ALA A 121 -19.82 -2.26 -1.04
CA ALA A 121 -19.56 -3.41 -1.89
C ALA A 121 -20.66 -4.46 -1.77
N ASP A 122 -21.13 -4.96 -2.90
CA ASP A 122 -22.06 -6.08 -2.96
C ASP A 122 -21.34 -7.33 -3.47
N PHE A 123 -21.51 -8.43 -2.76
CA PHE A 123 -20.92 -9.73 -3.07
C PHE A 123 -22.03 -10.73 -3.41
N ASP A 124 -22.02 -11.26 -4.63
CA ASP A 124 -22.96 -12.29 -5.09
C ASP A 124 -22.46 -13.69 -4.74
N VAL A 125 -23.28 -14.42 -3.98
CA VAL A 125 -22.99 -15.76 -3.46
C VAL A 125 -22.89 -16.79 -4.58
N SER A 126 -23.50 -16.54 -5.75
CA SER A 126 -23.45 -17.44 -6.90
C SER A 126 -22.01 -17.73 -7.36
N ARG A 127 -21.09 -16.78 -7.13
CA ARG A 127 -19.66 -16.89 -7.45
C ARG A 127 -18.93 -17.94 -6.61
N LEU A 128 -19.51 -18.39 -5.51
CA LEU A 128 -18.94 -19.42 -4.64
C LEU A 128 -19.34 -20.85 -5.01
N SER A 129 -20.12 -21.02 -6.09
CA SER A 129 -20.64 -22.34 -6.49
C SER A 129 -19.52 -23.38 -6.72
N GLU A 130 -18.35 -22.94 -7.19
CA GLU A 130 -17.17 -23.79 -7.42
C GLU A 130 -16.56 -24.35 -6.12
N LEU A 131 -16.80 -23.69 -4.99
CA LEU A 131 -16.32 -24.13 -3.66
C LEU A 131 -17.27 -25.12 -2.98
N ASN A 132 -18.41 -25.45 -3.60
CA ASN A 132 -19.38 -26.42 -3.09
C ASN A 132 -19.05 -27.86 -3.53
N ALA A 133 -17.77 -28.26 -3.41
CA ALA A 133 -17.33 -29.62 -3.70
C ALA A 133 -17.11 -30.42 -2.40
N PRO A 134 -17.43 -31.73 -2.37
CA PRO A 134 -17.34 -32.56 -1.16
C PRO A 134 -15.91 -32.76 -0.66
N ASN A 135 -14.91 -32.57 -1.52
CA ASN A 135 -13.48 -32.67 -1.20
C ASN A 135 -12.88 -31.33 -0.71
N ILE A 136 -13.70 -30.28 -0.59
CA ILE A 136 -13.27 -28.94 -0.18
C ILE A 136 -13.76 -28.65 1.25
N THR A 137 -12.82 -28.26 2.11
CA THR A 137 -13.08 -27.73 3.44
C THR A 137 -12.73 -26.24 3.46
N LEU A 138 -13.71 -25.39 3.78
CA LEU A 138 -13.49 -23.95 3.90
C LEU A 138 -13.19 -23.57 5.35
N GLY A 139 -12.21 -22.69 5.53
CA GLY A 139 -11.90 -22.06 6.81
C GLY A 139 -12.80 -20.86 7.10
N LYS A 140 -12.39 -20.07 8.10
CA LYS A 140 -13.09 -18.85 8.49
C LYS A 140 -12.78 -17.73 7.47
N PRO A 141 -13.78 -17.20 6.76
CA PRO A 141 -13.53 -16.13 5.81
C PRO A 141 -13.37 -14.79 6.53
N PHE A 142 -12.67 -13.87 5.89
CA PHE A 142 -12.45 -12.52 6.40
C PHE A 142 -12.37 -11.53 5.24
N ILE A 143 -12.86 -10.30 5.46
CA ILE A 143 -12.70 -9.22 4.49
C ILE A 143 -11.29 -8.67 4.62
N VAL A 144 -10.63 -8.41 3.50
CA VAL A 144 -9.29 -7.85 3.42
C VAL A 144 -9.34 -6.52 2.69
N ILE A 145 -8.68 -5.53 3.27
CA ILE A 145 -8.42 -4.23 2.66
C ILE A 145 -6.95 -3.92 2.89
N SER A 146 -6.22 -3.77 1.78
CA SER A 146 -4.80 -3.45 1.81
C SER A 146 -4.60 -1.97 1.47
N VAL A 147 -3.61 -1.35 2.12
CA VAL A 147 -3.23 0.04 1.93
C VAL A 147 -1.74 0.13 1.60
N GLY A 148 -1.30 1.27 1.06
CA GLY A 148 0.11 1.50 0.73
C GLY A 148 0.97 1.66 1.98
N ASP A 149 0.45 2.38 2.97
CA ASP A 149 1.10 2.57 4.27
C ASP A 149 0.07 2.54 5.41
N ALA A 150 0.14 1.53 6.29
CA ALA A 150 -0.80 1.34 7.40
C ALA A 150 -0.83 2.53 8.39
N ARG A 151 0.24 3.33 8.45
CA ARG A 151 0.29 4.54 9.28
C ARG A 151 -0.66 5.63 8.81
N GLY A 152 -1.05 5.61 7.54
CA GLY A 152 -2.06 6.52 7.00
C GLY A 152 -3.48 6.14 7.38
N ILE A 153 -3.73 4.91 7.86
CA ILE A 153 -5.05 4.54 8.34
C ILE A 153 -5.36 5.33 9.61
N GLY A 154 -6.21 6.33 9.47
CA GLY A 154 -6.72 7.14 10.57
C GLY A 154 -7.86 6.42 11.29
N VAL A 155 -9.02 7.08 11.36
CA VAL A 155 -10.22 6.49 11.96
C VAL A 155 -10.90 5.57 10.95
N VAL A 156 -11.15 4.33 11.37
CA VAL A 156 -12.02 3.42 10.64
C VAL A 156 -13.33 3.29 11.41
N LYS A 157 -14.45 3.63 10.77
CA LYS A 157 -15.78 3.38 11.35
C LYS A 157 -16.06 1.89 11.32
N ALA A 158 -16.76 1.39 12.34
CA ALA A 158 -17.11 -0.02 12.44
C ALA A 158 -17.81 -0.46 11.13
N PRO A 159 -17.23 -1.41 10.37
CA PRO A 159 -17.76 -1.84 9.11
C PRO A 159 -19.02 -2.66 9.36
N GLU A 160 -19.99 -2.49 8.50
CA GLU A 160 -21.25 -3.21 8.57
C GLU A 160 -21.31 -4.21 7.43
N VAL A 161 -21.59 -5.47 7.78
CA VAL A 161 -21.92 -6.52 6.81
C VAL A 161 -23.38 -6.89 7.01
N ASN A 162 -24.20 -6.72 5.97
CA ASN A 162 -25.65 -6.95 6.04
C ASN A 162 -26.32 -6.24 7.24
N GLY A 163 -25.85 -5.03 7.58
CA GLY A 163 -26.35 -4.23 8.71
C GLY A 163 -25.85 -4.66 10.10
N THR A 164 -24.97 -5.65 10.18
CA THR A 164 -24.32 -6.06 11.43
C THR A 164 -22.94 -5.43 11.52
N ALA A 165 -22.68 -4.64 12.56
CA ALA A 165 -21.36 -4.08 12.80
C ALA A 165 -20.36 -5.18 13.19
N LEU A 166 -19.20 -5.17 12.55
CA LEU A 166 -18.10 -6.11 12.78
C LEU A 166 -16.87 -5.40 13.35
N THR A 167 -16.01 -6.18 13.99
CA THR A 167 -14.73 -5.70 14.53
C THR A 167 -13.66 -5.74 13.46
N ILE A 168 -12.85 -4.69 13.39
CA ILE A 168 -11.68 -4.62 12.52
C ILE A 168 -10.44 -5.06 13.30
N GLU A 169 -9.59 -5.80 12.64
CA GLU A 169 -8.27 -6.18 13.14
C GLU A 169 -7.16 -5.60 12.23
N PRO A 170 -6.02 -5.20 12.81
CA PRO A 170 -4.90 -4.65 12.06
C PRO A 170 -4.23 -5.73 11.19
N GLY A 171 -3.67 -5.31 10.05
CA GLY A 171 -3.02 -6.18 9.08
C GLY A 171 -4.01 -6.82 8.11
N THR A 172 -3.50 -7.38 7.01
CA THR A 172 -4.33 -7.97 5.94
C THR A 172 -4.89 -9.35 6.27
N GLY A 173 -4.44 -10.00 7.35
CA GLY A 173 -4.81 -11.37 7.69
C GLY A 173 -4.29 -12.45 6.72
N LEU A 174 -3.62 -12.06 5.63
CA LEU A 174 -3.03 -12.97 4.66
C LEU A 174 -1.67 -13.49 5.15
N GLU A 175 -1.30 -14.72 4.82
CA GLU A 175 -0.01 -15.32 5.22
C GLU A 175 1.22 -14.56 4.68
N GLN A 176 1.09 -13.96 3.49
CA GLN A 176 2.15 -13.12 2.91
C GLN A 176 2.30 -11.76 3.62
N GLY A 177 1.45 -11.48 4.60
CA GLY A 177 1.37 -10.21 5.28
C GLY A 177 0.83 -9.11 4.38
N GLY A 178 1.20 -7.87 4.72
CA GLY A 178 0.76 -6.68 4.03
C GLY A 178 0.25 -5.63 5.01
N GLN A 179 0.15 -4.42 4.50
CA GLN A 179 -0.31 -3.26 5.24
C GLN A 179 -1.80 -3.06 4.95
N GLY A 180 -2.62 -2.85 5.98
CA GLY A 180 -4.06 -2.84 5.81
C GLY A 180 -4.81 -3.23 7.07
N VAL A 181 -6.06 -3.62 6.85
CA VAL A 181 -6.98 -4.12 7.86
C VAL A 181 -7.71 -5.34 7.34
N HIS A 182 -8.15 -6.18 8.27
CA HIS A 182 -9.03 -7.29 7.96
C HIS A 182 -10.19 -7.34 8.95
N ILE A 183 -11.29 -7.96 8.52
CA ILE A 183 -12.52 -8.06 9.29
C ILE A 183 -12.93 -9.53 9.28
N PRO A 184 -12.77 -10.25 10.39
CA PRO A 184 -13.29 -11.61 10.51
C PRO A 184 -14.80 -11.63 10.29
N LEU A 185 -15.26 -12.47 9.36
CA LEU A 185 -16.70 -12.67 9.19
C LEU A 185 -17.20 -13.61 10.30
N PRO A 186 -18.39 -13.35 10.87
CA PRO A 186 -18.94 -14.17 11.93
C PRO A 186 -19.21 -15.60 11.44
N GLU A 187 -19.15 -16.56 12.36
CA GLU A 187 -19.52 -17.94 12.07
C GLU A 187 -21.02 -17.99 11.71
N GLY A 188 -21.29 -18.24 10.43
CA GLY A 188 -22.62 -18.20 9.85
C GLY A 188 -22.61 -18.66 8.41
N ASP A 189 -23.79 -18.81 7.82
CA ASP A 189 -23.94 -19.36 6.47
C ASP A 189 -23.76 -18.27 5.39
N TRP A 190 -22.56 -17.70 5.34
CA TRP A 190 -22.14 -16.72 4.32
C TRP A 190 -22.23 -17.27 2.89
N ARG A 191 -22.48 -18.58 2.73
CA ARG A 191 -22.73 -19.26 1.44
C ARG A 191 -24.19 -19.29 1.01
N LYS A 192 -25.12 -18.81 1.84
CA LYS A 192 -26.57 -18.85 1.55
C LYS A 192 -27.14 -17.51 1.12
N GLN A 193 -26.39 -16.44 1.27
CA GLN A 193 -26.89 -15.09 1.01
C GLN A 193 -25.80 -14.18 0.48
N ASN A 194 -26.22 -13.18 -0.29
CA ASN A 194 -25.35 -12.11 -0.72
C ASN A 194 -24.89 -11.28 0.49
N LEU A 195 -23.67 -10.75 0.40
CA LEU A 195 -23.10 -9.91 1.45
C LEU A 195 -23.00 -8.47 0.95
N LYS A 196 -23.43 -7.54 1.78
CA LYS A 196 -23.31 -6.10 1.55
C LYS A 196 -22.40 -5.52 2.59
N LEU A 197 -21.27 -5.00 2.16
CA LEU A 197 -20.32 -4.30 3.00
C LEU A 197 -20.55 -2.79 2.90
N ASN A 198 -20.60 -2.13 4.05
CA ASN A 198 -20.51 -0.68 4.17
C ASN A 198 -19.38 -0.33 5.15
N MET A 199 -18.42 0.46 4.70
CA MET A 199 -17.27 0.87 5.49
C MET A 199 -16.97 2.33 5.22
N ALA A 200 -16.48 3.04 6.24
CA ALA A 200 -15.79 4.30 6.04
C ALA A 200 -14.45 4.31 6.77
N LEU A 201 -13.42 4.83 6.11
CA LEU A 201 -12.08 5.03 6.67
C LEU A 201 -11.48 6.37 6.24
N ASN A 202 -10.56 6.87 7.05
CA ASN A 202 -9.69 8.00 6.69
C ASN A 202 -8.30 7.47 6.32
N LEU A 203 -7.75 7.97 5.21
CA LEU A 203 -6.39 7.69 4.71
C LEU A 203 -5.56 8.96 4.55
#